data_AF-A0A5T0D5B1-F1
#
_entry.id   AF-A0A5T0D5B1-F1
#
_cell.length_a   1.000
_cell.length_b   1.000
_cell.length_c   1.000
_cell.angle_alpha   90.00
_cell.angle_beta   90.00
_cell.angle_gamma   90.00
#
_symmetry.space_group_name_H-M   'P 1'
#
loop_
_entity.id
_entity.type
_entity.pdbx_description
1 polymer ?
#
loop_
_entity_poly.entity_id
_entity_poly.type
_entity_poly.pdbx_seq_one_letter_code
_entity_poly.pdbx_strand_id
1 'polypeptide(L)'
;MLKKIKDPYLIDQDILNAVFQNDVKVLDDTSWNYQNTLSFIDQDYKFYMFMDDCKNINIYHFISQYKPWLYPYIPNADIWWKYAKKTPFYEEILFNNISKMSSNETYGAVEKVKAHLSYKLGKELLSIKENKLKVLILPFALIFIYIKHKISNLIFKLILISNPNLKSLPLNHYSDYQEALKIQNYLSYKLGNLLIKHPLTFVFRVAGLYKEWKRGR
;
A
#
# COMPACT_ATOMS: atom_id res chain seq x y z
N MET A 1 -7.45 29.64 -41.70
CA MET A 1 -7.08 29.71 -40.26
C MET A 1 -6.52 28.39 -39.77
N LEU A 2 -7.25 27.27 -39.89
CA LEU A 2 -6.80 25.92 -39.47
C LEU A 2 -5.45 25.47 -40.07
N LYS A 3 -5.14 25.81 -41.33
CA LYS A 3 -3.84 25.52 -41.97
C LYS A 3 -2.62 26.19 -41.28
N LYS A 4 -2.84 27.12 -40.32
CA LYS A 4 -1.78 27.81 -39.56
C LYS A 4 -1.49 27.16 -38.20
N ILE A 5 -2.36 26.27 -37.71
CA ILE A 5 -2.17 25.54 -36.45
C ILE A 5 -1.40 24.27 -36.82
N LYS A 6 -0.09 24.27 -36.60
CA LYS A 6 0.78 23.17 -37.05
C LYS A 6 0.71 21.97 -36.11
N ASP A 7 0.85 22.21 -34.79
CA ASP A 7 0.80 21.18 -33.75
C ASP A 7 0.18 21.76 -32.46
N PRO A 8 -1.15 21.65 -32.26
CA PRO A 8 -1.80 22.11 -31.04
C PRO A 8 -1.46 21.20 -29.84
N TYR A 9 -1.22 21.80 -28.68
CA TYR A 9 -0.86 21.08 -27.46
C TYR A 9 -2.12 20.53 -26.76
N LEU A 10 -3.16 21.35 -26.65
CA LEU A 10 -4.49 20.94 -26.21
C LEU A 10 -5.38 20.89 -27.45
N ILE A 11 -5.37 19.75 -28.14
CA ILE A 11 -5.85 19.60 -29.51
C ILE A 11 -7.23 20.25 -29.73
N ASP A 12 -8.22 19.90 -28.92
CA ASP A 12 -9.58 20.43 -29.00
C ASP A 12 -9.66 21.90 -28.58
N GLN A 13 -9.09 22.26 -27.43
CA GLN A 13 -9.14 23.61 -26.88
C GLN A 13 -8.42 24.64 -27.76
N ASP A 14 -7.23 24.33 -28.26
CA ASP A 14 -6.43 25.21 -29.13
C ASP A 14 -7.10 25.44 -30.48
N ILE A 15 -7.71 24.39 -31.05
CA ILE A 15 -8.46 24.50 -32.31
C ILE A 15 -9.69 25.39 -32.11
N LEU A 16 -10.48 25.15 -31.06
CA LEU A 16 -11.67 25.96 -30.76
C LEU A 16 -11.30 27.43 -30.53
N ASN A 17 -10.28 27.70 -29.71
CA ASN A 17 -9.80 29.05 -29.45
C ASN A 17 -9.33 29.76 -30.72
N ALA A 18 -8.64 29.06 -31.62
CA ALA A 18 -8.15 29.64 -32.86
C ALA A 18 -9.28 29.90 -33.87
N VAL A 19 -10.31 29.04 -33.94
CA VAL A 19 -11.44 29.25 -34.86
C VAL A 19 -12.37 30.36 -34.36
N PHE A 20 -12.63 30.42 -33.05
CA PHE A 20 -13.62 31.31 -32.44
C PHE A 20 -13.01 32.52 -31.72
N GLN A 21 -11.74 32.85 -31.98
CA GLN A 21 -10.98 33.87 -31.24
C GLN A 21 -11.72 35.21 -31.03
N ASN A 22 -12.50 35.64 -32.04
CA ASN A 22 -13.27 36.88 -32.01
C ASN A 22 -14.79 36.66 -32.00
N ASP A 23 -15.24 35.42 -31.85
CA ASP A 23 -16.64 35.00 -31.90
C ASP A 23 -16.92 34.03 -30.75
N VAL A 24 -16.65 34.51 -29.54
CA VAL A 24 -16.85 33.76 -28.29
C VAL A 24 -17.53 34.65 -27.26
N LYS A 25 -18.58 34.13 -26.63
CA LYS A 25 -19.19 34.73 -25.46
C LYS A 25 -18.51 34.18 -24.20
N VAL A 26 -17.67 35.00 -23.57
CA VAL A 26 -16.98 34.61 -22.33
C VAL A 26 -17.96 34.56 -21.17
N LEU A 27 -17.84 33.53 -20.34
CA LEU A 27 -18.52 33.44 -19.05
C LEU A 27 -17.50 33.84 -17.97
N ASP A 28 -17.66 35.04 -17.42
CA ASP A 28 -16.72 35.59 -16.42
C ASP A 28 -16.85 34.93 -15.03
N ASP A 29 -17.86 34.09 -14.85
CA ASP A 29 -18.13 33.35 -13.62
C ASP A 29 -17.56 31.92 -13.70
N THR A 30 -16.54 31.66 -12.88
CA THR A 30 -15.87 30.35 -12.77
C THR A 30 -16.78 29.24 -12.22
N SER A 31 -17.96 29.57 -11.67
CA SER A 31 -18.95 28.59 -11.20
C SER A 31 -19.44 27.64 -12.30
N TRP A 32 -19.36 28.06 -13.56
CA TRP A 32 -19.80 27.29 -14.73
C TRP A 32 -18.74 26.34 -15.29
N ASN A 33 -17.52 26.37 -14.77
CA ASN A 33 -16.43 25.46 -15.17
C ASN A 33 -15.42 25.32 -14.02
N TYR A 34 -15.88 24.82 -12.88
CA TYR A 34 -15.10 24.78 -11.65
C TYR A 34 -14.10 23.61 -11.64
N GLN A 35 -12.79 23.90 -11.59
CA GLN A 35 -11.71 22.93 -11.86
C GLN A 35 -10.72 22.76 -10.70
N ASN A 36 -11.19 22.41 -9.50
CA ASN A 36 -10.30 22.32 -8.33
C ASN A 36 -9.49 21.01 -8.21
N THR A 37 -9.64 20.05 -9.13
CA THR A 37 -8.83 18.81 -9.08
C THR A 37 -7.33 19.03 -9.32
N LEU A 38 -6.94 20.18 -9.84
CA LEU A 38 -5.55 20.48 -10.19
C LEU A 38 -4.69 20.89 -8.98
N SER A 39 -5.30 21.41 -7.91
CA SER A 39 -4.59 21.68 -6.64
C SER A 39 -4.07 20.40 -5.97
N PHE A 40 -4.65 19.24 -6.33
CA PHE A 40 -4.17 17.94 -5.89
C PHE A 40 -2.88 17.49 -6.61
N ILE A 41 -2.59 18.06 -7.79
CA ILE A 41 -1.45 17.68 -8.63
C ILE A 41 -0.25 18.59 -8.36
N ASP A 42 -0.50 19.87 -8.17
CA ASP A 42 0.53 20.88 -7.98
C ASP A 42 0.08 21.92 -6.94
N GLN A 43 0.70 21.88 -5.76
CA GLN A 43 0.40 22.79 -4.64
C GLN A 43 0.99 24.19 -4.85
N ASP A 44 1.96 24.36 -5.77
CA ASP A 44 2.67 25.64 -5.98
C ASP A 44 2.03 26.51 -7.08
N TYR A 45 1.05 25.99 -7.83
CA TYR A 45 0.32 26.76 -8.82
C TYR A 45 -0.69 27.72 -8.15
N LYS A 46 -0.23 28.95 -7.89
CA LYS A 46 -1.01 30.11 -7.38
C LYS A 46 -2.34 30.39 -8.11
N PHE A 47 -2.53 29.88 -9.32
CA PHE A 47 -3.76 30.05 -10.11
C PHE A 47 -4.98 29.34 -9.48
N TYR A 48 -4.78 28.21 -8.78
CA TYR A 48 -5.89 27.44 -8.18
C TYR A 48 -6.41 28.01 -6.87
N MET A 49 -5.62 28.86 -6.22
CA MET A 49 -5.99 29.54 -4.96
C MET A 49 -7.21 30.47 -5.14
N PHE A 50 -7.48 30.95 -6.36
CA PHE A 50 -8.66 31.76 -6.69
C PHE A 50 -9.96 30.96 -6.83
N MET A 51 -9.91 29.64 -6.94
CA MET A 51 -11.11 28.81 -7.07
C MET A 51 -11.66 28.34 -5.71
N ASP A 52 -10.93 28.40 -4.60
CA ASP A 52 -11.47 27.94 -3.31
C ASP A 52 -12.59 28.83 -2.72
N ASP A 53 -12.79 30.05 -3.24
CA ASP A 53 -13.79 31.00 -2.72
C ASP A 53 -15.18 30.91 -3.39
N CYS A 54 -15.37 30.03 -4.38
CA CYS A 54 -16.65 29.87 -5.08
C CYS A 54 -17.70 29.15 -4.21
N LYS A 55 -18.60 29.91 -3.57
CA LYS A 55 -19.65 29.35 -2.68
C LYS A 55 -20.81 28.67 -3.42
N ASN A 56 -21.06 29.05 -4.68
CA ASN A 56 -22.20 28.57 -5.48
C ASN A 56 -21.70 28.00 -6.81
N ILE A 57 -21.29 26.73 -6.81
CA ILE A 57 -20.76 26.05 -8.00
C ILE A 57 -21.92 25.47 -8.81
N ASN A 58 -22.00 25.83 -10.10
CA ASN A 58 -23.00 25.34 -11.03
C ASN A 58 -22.54 24.05 -11.75
N ILE A 59 -21.27 23.98 -12.17
CA ILE A 59 -20.69 22.84 -12.87
C ILE A 59 -19.30 22.51 -12.30
N TYR A 60 -19.15 21.29 -11.80
CA TYR A 60 -17.87 20.71 -11.39
C TYR A 60 -17.21 20.02 -12.59
N HIS A 61 -15.96 20.37 -12.90
CA HIS A 61 -15.20 19.80 -13.99
C HIS A 61 -13.91 19.13 -13.51
N PHE A 62 -13.94 17.79 -13.47
CA PHE A 62 -12.82 16.96 -13.03
C PHE A 62 -11.83 16.70 -14.18
N ILE A 63 -11.01 17.70 -14.52
CA ILE A 63 -10.14 17.67 -15.71
C ILE A 63 -8.87 16.83 -15.57
N SER A 64 -8.42 16.56 -14.34
CA SER A 64 -7.17 15.83 -14.12
C SER A 64 -7.24 14.35 -14.53
N GLN A 65 -6.08 13.69 -14.57
CA GLN A 65 -5.97 12.23 -14.66
C GLN A 65 -6.58 11.52 -13.43
N TYR A 66 -6.68 12.21 -12.30
CA TYR A 66 -7.29 11.68 -11.08
C TYR A 66 -8.80 11.88 -11.14
N LYS A 67 -9.50 10.84 -11.59
CA LYS A 67 -10.97 10.86 -11.67
C LYS A 67 -11.62 10.44 -10.35
N PRO A 68 -12.74 11.07 -9.92
CA PRO A 68 -13.42 10.73 -8.65
C PRO A 68 -13.82 9.27 -8.50
N TRP A 69 -14.15 8.62 -9.62
CA TRP A 69 -14.49 7.20 -9.65
C TRP A 69 -13.28 6.27 -9.49
N LEU A 70 -12.05 6.77 -9.55
CA LEU A 70 -10.83 5.98 -9.28
C LEU A 70 -10.15 6.41 -7.98
N TYR A 71 -10.27 7.69 -7.62
CA TYR A 71 -9.59 8.31 -6.49
C TYR A 71 -10.61 9.04 -5.60
N PRO A 72 -11.31 8.31 -4.69
CA PRO A 72 -12.42 8.88 -3.91
C PRO A 72 -11.98 9.91 -2.85
N TYR A 73 -10.68 10.18 -2.73
CA TYR A 73 -10.08 11.10 -1.75
C TYR A 73 -9.68 12.46 -2.33
N ILE A 74 -9.86 12.69 -3.64
CA ILE A 74 -9.57 13.99 -4.26
C ILE A 74 -10.64 15.03 -3.88
N PRO A 75 -10.35 16.34 -3.97
CA PRO A 75 -11.34 17.39 -3.70
C PRO A 75 -12.64 17.19 -4.48
N ASN A 76 -13.78 17.40 -3.82
CA ASN A 76 -15.14 17.27 -4.37
C ASN A 76 -15.53 15.88 -4.92
N ALA A 77 -14.74 14.84 -4.66
CA ALA A 77 -15.10 13.48 -5.06
C ALA A 77 -16.40 13.01 -4.38
N ASP A 78 -16.65 13.45 -3.16
CA ASP A 78 -17.87 13.18 -2.40
C ASP A 78 -19.14 13.67 -3.13
N ILE A 79 -19.07 14.85 -3.77
CA ILE A 79 -20.16 15.39 -4.58
C ILE A 79 -20.41 14.51 -5.80
N TRP A 80 -19.35 14.08 -6.49
CA TRP A 80 -19.48 13.15 -7.61
C TRP A 80 -20.16 11.85 -7.17
N TRP A 81 -19.72 11.27 -6.06
CA TRP A 81 -20.28 10.04 -5.50
C TRP A 81 -21.72 10.20 -4.99
N LYS A 82 -22.09 11.38 -4.48
CA LYS A 82 -23.48 11.71 -4.11
C LYS A 82 -24.42 11.60 -5.31
N TYR A 83 -23.98 12.00 -6.50
CA TYR A 83 -24.79 11.87 -7.72
C TYR A 83 -24.66 10.49 -8.37
N ALA A 84 -23.48 9.87 -8.35
CA ALA A 84 -23.29 8.51 -8.85
C ALA A 84 -24.28 7.52 -8.20
N LYS A 85 -24.49 7.64 -6.87
CA LYS A 85 -25.48 6.88 -6.08
C LYS A 85 -26.93 6.98 -6.59
N LYS A 86 -27.26 7.98 -7.39
CA LYS A 86 -28.61 8.19 -7.95
C LYS A 86 -28.74 7.63 -9.36
N THR A 87 -27.69 7.03 -9.90
CA THR A 87 -27.66 6.45 -11.25
C THR A 87 -27.71 4.92 -11.16
N PRO A 88 -28.22 4.23 -12.19
CA PRO A 88 -28.20 2.75 -12.24
C PRO A 88 -26.80 2.15 -12.37
N PHE A 89 -25.75 2.98 -12.53
CA PHE A 89 -24.36 2.54 -12.68
C PHE A 89 -23.61 2.48 -11.36
N TYR A 90 -24.21 2.91 -10.25
CA TYR A 90 -23.51 3.05 -8.97
C TYR A 90 -22.85 1.74 -8.51
N GLU A 91 -23.61 0.64 -8.51
CA GLU A 91 -23.11 -0.68 -8.12
C GLU A 91 -22.03 -1.19 -9.07
N GLU A 92 -22.19 -0.94 -10.38
CA GLU A 92 -21.22 -1.34 -11.40
C GLU A 92 -19.88 -0.61 -11.22
N ILE A 93 -19.92 0.71 -11.01
CA ILE A 93 -18.72 1.52 -10.73
C ILE A 93 -18.03 0.99 -9.47
N LEU A 94 -18.79 0.76 -8.40
CA LEU A 94 -18.25 0.24 -7.14
C LEU A 94 -17.62 -1.16 -7.31
N PHE A 95 -18.31 -2.07 -8.00
CA PHE A 95 -17.83 -3.42 -8.26
C PHE A 95 -16.52 -3.40 -9.06
N ASN A 96 -16.47 -2.60 -10.13
CA ASN A 96 -15.27 -2.45 -10.96
C ASN A 96 -14.08 -1.89 -10.18
N ASN A 97 -14.33 -0.93 -9.29
CA ASN A 97 -13.29 -0.33 -8.45
C ASN A 97 -12.71 -1.33 -7.44
N ILE A 98 -13.58 -2.06 -6.73
CA ILE A 98 -13.16 -3.09 -5.76
C ILE A 98 -12.41 -4.21 -6.48
N SER A 99 -12.92 -4.65 -7.64
CA SER A 99 -12.30 -5.72 -8.43
C SER A 99 -10.91 -5.32 -8.92
N LYS A 100 -10.74 -4.09 -9.42
CA LYS A 100 -9.43 -3.54 -9.81
C LYS A 100 -8.46 -3.40 -8.63
N MET A 101 -8.96 -3.10 -7.43
CA MET A 101 -8.12 -3.13 -6.22
C MET A 101 -7.70 -4.54 -5.82
N SER A 102 -8.57 -5.54 -6.04
CA SER A 102 -8.28 -6.95 -5.74
C SER A 102 -7.34 -7.64 -6.74
N SER A 103 -7.21 -7.10 -7.95
CA SER A 103 -6.18 -7.53 -8.91
C SER A 103 -4.77 -7.06 -8.55
N ASN A 104 -4.60 -6.26 -7.49
CA ASN A 104 -3.30 -6.08 -6.88
C ASN A 104 -2.94 -7.38 -6.15
N GLU A 105 -1.96 -8.09 -6.72
CA GLU A 105 -1.26 -9.22 -6.12
C GLU A 105 -1.33 -9.25 -4.58
N THR A 106 -1.84 -10.34 -4.01
CA THR A 106 -1.91 -10.51 -2.57
C THR A 106 -0.50 -10.69 -2.01
N TYR A 107 0.08 -9.62 -1.45
CA TYR A 107 1.37 -9.66 -0.74
C TYR A 107 1.20 -9.97 0.76
N GLY A 108 2.20 -10.61 1.37
CA GLY A 108 2.27 -10.79 2.82
C GLY A 108 2.81 -12.14 3.28
N ALA A 109 3.14 -13.07 2.39
CA ALA A 109 3.78 -14.34 2.79
C ALA A 109 5.14 -14.09 3.46
N VAL A 110 5.91 -13.11 3.00
CA VAL A 110 7.18 -12.72 3.61
C VAL A 110 6.98 -12.28 5.06
N GLU A 111 6.03 -11.38 5.31
CA GLU A 111 5.76 -10.86 6.64
C GLU A 111 5.20 -11.94 7.57
N LYS A 112 4.36 -12.85 7.05
CA LYS A 112 3.91 -14.04 7.80
C LYS A 112 5.08 -14.92 8.23
N VAL A 113 6.01 -15.23 7.33
CA VAL A 113 7.21 -16.02 7.67
C VAL A 113 8.10 -15.28 8.68
N LYS A 114 8.28 -13.96 8.53
CA LYS A 114 9.01 -13.15 9.52
C LYS A 114 8.29 -13.08 10.87
N ALA A 115 6.97 -13.26 10.89
CA ALA A 115 6.19 -13.31 12.13
C ALA A 115 6.40 -14.61 12.93
N HIS A 116 6.96 -15.66 12.30
CA HIS A 116 7.27 -16.92 12.98
C HIS A 116 8.26 -16.71 14.13
N LEU A 117 8.08 -17.47 15.21
CA LEU A 117 8.96 -17.42 16.38
C LEU A 117 10.41 -17.73 16.01
N SER A 118 10.63 -18.71 15.13
CA SER A 118 11.96 -19.09 14.65
C SER A 118 12.69 -17.93 13.99
N TYR A 119 12.03 -17.17 13.14
CA TYR A 119 12.64 -16.00 12.53
C TYR A 119 12.98 -14.94 13.58
N LYS A 120 12.04 -14.64 14.49
CA LYS A 120 12.22 -13.62 15.54
C LYS A 120 13.40 -13.93 16.46
N LEU A 121 13.46 -15.15 17.01
CA LEU A 121 14.57 -15.59 17.86
C LEU A 121 15.89 -15.61 17.10
N GLY A 122 15.88 -16.14 15.88
CA GLY A 122 17.03 -16.18 15.00
C GLY A 122 17.61 -14.83 14.63
N LYS A 123 16.74 -13.85 14.35
CA LYS A 123 17.13 -12.47 14.08
C LYS A 123 17.79 -11.85 15.31
N GLU A 124 17.22 -12.06 16.49
CA GLU A 124 17.79 -11.56 17.75
C GLU A 124 19.17 -12.16 18.02
N LEU A 125 19.34 -13.48 17.82
CA LEU A 125 20.63 -14.17 17.92
C LEU A 125 21.70 -13.56 17.01
N LEU A 126 21.35 -13.21 15.77
CA LEU A 126 22.29 -12.62 14.82
C LEU A 126 22.63 -11.16 15.13
N SER A 127 21.78 -10.44 15.87
CA SER A 127 22.00 -9.03 16.21
C SER A 127 23.24 -8.81 17.10
N ILE A 128 23.77 -9.87 17.73
CA ILE A 128 25.04 -9.83 18.48
C ILE A 128 26.21 -9.39 17.58
N LYS A 129 26.16 -9.68 16.28
CA LYS A 129 27.22 -9.26 15.34
C LYS A 129 27.33 -7.74 15.23
N GLU A 130 26.23 -7.03 15.43
CA GLU A 130 26.17 -5.57 15.37
C GLU A 130 26.65 -4.95 16.69
N ASN A 131 26.39 -5.62 17.82
CA ASN A 131 26.84 -5.18 19.14
C ASN A 131 27.11 -6.36 20.07
N LYS A 132 28.38 -6.61 20.39
CA LYS A 132 28.82 -7.74 21.23
C LYS A 132 28.34 -7.64 22.69
N LEU A 133 28.04 -6.44 23.20
CA LEU A 133 27.50 -6.26 24.56
C LEU A 133 26.10 -6.88 24.71
N LYS A 134 25.38 -7.08 23.59
CA LYS A 134 24.06 -7.74 23.59
C LYS A 134 24.09 -9.18 24.09
N VAL A 135 25.26 -9.85 24.11
CA VAL A 135 25.37 -11.23 24.61
C VAL A 135 24.86 -11.36 26.04
N LEU A 136 25.10 -10.37 26.90
CA LEU A 136 24.70 -10.40 28.31
C LEU A 136 23.17 -10.33 28.49
N ILE A 137 22.48 -9.57 27.63
CA ILE A 137 21.03 -9.40 27.69
C ILE A 137 20.26 -10.40 26.81
N LEU A 138 20.95 -11.07 25.89
CA LEU A 138 20.36 -12.01 24.93
C LEU A 138 19.47 -13.07 25.60
N PRO A 139 19.86 -13.74 26.70
CA PRO A 139 18.99 -14.74 27.34
C PRO A 139 17.63 -14.17 27.73
N PHE A 140 17.61 -12.96 28.31
CA PHE A 140 16.38 -12.27 28.71
C PHE A 140 15.57 -11.81 27.49
N ALA A 141 16.24 -11.28 26.45
CA ALA A 141 15.59 -10.86 25.22
C ALA A 141 14.88 -12.03 24.52
N LEU A 142 15.51 -13.20 24.45
CA LEU A 142 14.92 -14.41 23.84
C LEU A 142 13.70 -14.90 24.63
N ILE A 143 13.77 -14.91 25.96
CA ILE A 143 12.62 -15.26 26.82
C ILE A 143 11.48 -14.27 26.61
N PHE A 144 11.77 -12.97 26.56
CA PHE A 144 10.77 -11.93 26.33
C PHE A 144 10.09 -12.08 24.97
N ILE A 145 10.85 -12.32 23.90
CA ILE A 145 10.33 -12.58 22.54
C ILE A 145 9.41 -13.81 22.55
N TYR A 146 9.80 -14.87 23.25
CA TYR A 146 9.00 -16.09 23.37
C TYR A 146 7.65 -15.83 24.05
N ILE A 147 7.67 -15.17 25.22
CA ILE A 147 6.44 -14.86 25.98
C ILE A 147 5.52 -13.95 25.15
N LYS A 148 6.05 -12.86 24.57
CA LYS A 148 5.29 -11.94 23.71
C LYS A 148 4.64 -12.68 22.54
N HIS A 149 5.36 -13.60 21.90
CA HIS A 149 4.82 -14.40 20.81
C HIS A 149 3.69 -15.33 21.26
N LYS A 150 3.81 -15.96 22.43
CA LYS A 150 2.75 -16.83 22.97
C LYS A 150 1.47 -16.06 23.30
N ILE A 151 1.59 -14.88 23.93
CA ILE A 151 0.45 -14.00 24.22
C ILE A 151 -0.21 -13.54 22.91
N SER A 152 0.59 -13.10 21.93
CA SER A 152 0.09 -12.69 20.61
C SER A 152 -0.67 -13.81 19.89
N ASN A 153 -0.15 -15.04 19.93
CA ASN A 153 -0.84 -16.20 19.35
C ASN A 153 -2.15 -16.55 20.07
N LEU A 154 -2.22 -16.34 21.39
CA LEU A 154 -3.45 -16.56 22.15
C LEU A 154 -4.52 -15.55 21.75
N ILE A 155 -4.17 -14.26 21.72
CA ILE A 155 -5.07 -13.18 21.28
C ILE A 155 -5.56 -13.43 19.85
N PHE A 156 -4.65 -13.80 18.94
CA PHE A 156 -5.02 -14.09 17.55
C PHE A 156 -6.01 -15.26 17.44
N LYS A 157 -5.83 -16.33 18.21
CA LYS A 157 -6.79 -17.45 18.25
C LYS A 157 -8.17 -17.02 18.73
N LEU A 158 -8.25 -16.16 19.75
CA LEU A 158 -9.52 -15.63 20.25
C LEU A 158 -10.23 -14.78 19.18
N ILE A 159 -9.48 -13.91 18.49
CA ILE A 159 -10.00 -13.09 17.39
C ILE A 159 -10.56 -13.96 16.26
N LEU A 160 -9.88 -15.05 15.90
CA LEU A 160 -10.34 -15.97 14.85
C LEU A 160 -11.61 -16.75 15.24
N ILE A 161 -11.80 -17.05 16.53
CA ILE A 161 -13.04 -17.67 17.03
C ILE A 161 -14.20 -16.69 16.90
N SER A 162 -13.99 -15.42 17.24
CA SER A 162 -15.02 -14.38 17.15
C SER A 162 -15.32 -13.95 15.71
N ASN A 163 -14.33 -13.93 14.82
CA ASN A 163 -14.49 -13.56 13.42
C ASN A 163 -13.69 -14.48 12.50
N PRO A 164 -14.29 -15.60 12.04
CA PRO A 164 -13.62 -16.57 11.16
C PRO A 164 -13.17 -16.00 9.81
N ASN A 165 -13.80 -14.93 9.33
CA ASN A 165 -13.47 -14.30 8.04
C ASN A 165 -12.09 -13.61 8.04
N LEU A 166 -11.49 -13.38 9.22
CA LEU A 166 -10.12 -12.86 9.36
C LEU A 166 -9.06 -13.94 9.10
N LYS A 167 -9.45 -15.19 8.86
CA LYS A 167 -8.51 -16.27 8.56
C LYS A 167 -7.77 -15.95 7.27
N SER A 168 -6.48 -15.69 7.42
CA SER A 168 -5.61 -15.38 6.30
C SER A 168 -5.50 -16.55 5.32
N LEU A 169 -5.31 -16.24 4.03
CA LEU A 169 -5.09 -17.25 2.98
C LEU A 169 -3.87 -18.16 3.30
N PRO A 170 -3.81 -19.38 2.72
CA PRO A 170 -2.62 -20.20 2.77
C PRO A 170 -1.40 -19.49 2.14
N LEU A 171 -0.19 -19.78 2.62
CA LEU A 171 1.03 -19.06 2.21
C LEU A 171 1.29 -19.09 0.69
N ASN A 172 0.92 -20.17 0.01
CA ASN A 172 1.12 -20.35 -1.44
C ASN A 172 0.16 -19.52 -2.32
N HIS A 173 -0.83 -18.84 -1.73
CA HIS A 173 -1.75 -17.96 -2.45
C HIS A 173 -1.27 -16.50 -2.49
N TYR A 174 -0.11 -16.21 -1.88
CA TYR A 174 0.47 -14.87 -1.89
C TYR A 174 1.51 -14.75 -3.01
N SER A 175 1.56 -13.61 -3.66
CA SER A 175 2.49 -13.35 -4.77
C SER A 175 3.96 -13.39 -4.34
N ASP A 176 4.25 -13.00 -3.09
CA ASP A 176 5.58 -13.06 -2.47
C ASP A 176 5.93 -14.42 -1.85
N TYR A 177 5.19 -15.48 -2.15
CA TYR A 177 5.42 -16.82 -1.57
C TYR A 177 6.83 -17.36 -1.82
N GLN A 178 7.37 -17.19 -3.02
CA GLN A 178 8.72 -17.67 -3.36
C GLN A 178 9.80 -16.94 -2.55
N GLU A 179 9.62 -15.66 -2.27
CA GLU A 179 10.53 -14.92 -1.39
C GLU A 179 10.40 -15.40 0.07
N ALA A 180 9.19 -15.68 0.52
CA ALA A 180 8.94 -16.23 1.85
C ALA A 180 9.65 -17.59 2.06
N LEU A 181 9.70 -18.45 1.03
CA LEU A 181 10.46 -19.70 1.05
C LEU A 181 11.97 -19.46 1.19
N LYS A 182 12.53 -18.43 0.53
CA LYS A 182 13.94 -18.05 0.69
C LYS A 182 14.27 -17.68 2.14
N ILE A 183 13.38 -16.93 2.80
CA ILE A 183 13.56 -16.53 4.21
C ILE A 183 13.65 -17.74 5.15
N GLN A 184 12.89 -18.80 4.90
CA GLN A 184 12.96 -20.02 5.71
C GLN A 184 14.33 -20.71 5.62
N ASN A 185 15.10 -20.44 4.55
CA ASN A 185 16.46 -20.94 4.36
C ASN A 185 17.54 -20.02 4.96
N TYR A 186 17.18 -18.84 5.47
CA TYR A 186 18.14 -17.92 6.09
C TYR A 186 18.73 -18.47 7.38
N LEU A 187 19.96 -18.05 7.71
CA LEU A 187 20.63 -18.44 8.93
C LEU A 187 19.82 -18.08 10.18
N SER A 188 19.17 -16.90 10.20
CA SER A 188 18.28 -16.50 11.29
C SER A 188 17.20 -17.56 11.51
N TYR A 189 16.43 -17.89 10.47
CA TYR A 189 15.34 -18.85 10.57
C TYR A 189 15.83 -20.23 11.05
N LYS A 190 16.96 -20.71 10.51
CA LYS A 190 17.58 -21.98 10.91
C LYS A 190 18.07 -21.96 12.37
N LEU A 191 18.69 -20.88 12.82
CA LEU A 191 19.15 -20.71 14.20
C LEU A 191 18.00 -20.69 15.20
N GLY A 192 16.94 -19.92 14.94
CA GLY A 192 15.79 -19.90 15.83
C GLY A 192 15.04 -21.22 15.85
N ASN A 193 14.94 -21.93 14.71
CA ASN A 193 14.42 -23.30 14.69
C ASN A 193 15.26 -24.24 15.57
N LEU A 194 16.59 -24.15 15.49
CA LEU A 194 17.48 -24.95 16.32
C LEU A 194 17.29 -24.65 17.81
N LEU A 195 17.17 -23.37 18.18
CA LEU A 195 16.92 -22.95 19.56
C LEU A 195 15.60 -23.48 20.09
N ILE A 196 14.52 -23.41 19.30
CA ILE A 196 13.20 -23.93 19.70
C ILE A 196 13.25 -25.45 19.91
N LYS A 197 13.92 -26.19 19.01
CA LYS A 197 14.01 -27.66 19.08
C LYS A 197 14.91 -28.15 20.20
N HIS A 198 16.00 -27.43 20.46
CA HIS A 198 17.06 -27.87 21.36
C HIS A 198 17.51 -26.74 22.30
N PRO A 199 16.62 -26.18 23.14
CA PRO A 199 16.94 -24.98 23.94
C PRO A 199 18.14 -25.19 24.86
N LEU A 200 18.22 -26.35 25.53
CA LEU A 200 19.30 -26.65 26.48
C LEU A 200 20.62 -27.06 25.80
N THR A 201 20.56 -27.65 24.61
CA THR A 201 21.75 -28.11 23.87
C THR A 201 22.11 -27.22 22.68
N PHE A 202 21.45 -26.06 22.56
CA PHE A 202 21.59 -25.13 21.45
C PHE A 202 23.04 -24.70 21.24
N VAL A 203 23.72 -24.30 22.32
CA VAL A 203 25.10 -23.81 22.29
C VAL A 203 26.09 -24.84 21.75
N PHE A 204 25.84 -26.13 21.95
CA PHE A 204 26.68 -27.22 21.44
C PHE A 204 26.39 -27.54 19.96
N ARG A 205 25.19 -27.20 19.47
CA ARG A 205 24.72 -27.52 18.12
C ARG A 205 24.91 -26.38 17.12
N VAL A 206 25.03 -25.13 17.62
CA VAL A 206 25.08 -23.92 16.79
C VAL A 206 26.26 -23.92 15.81
N ALA A 207 27.42 -24.42 16.24
CA ALA A 207 28.63 -24.45 15.42
C ALA A 207 28.50 -25.39 14.21
N GLY A 208 27.86 -26.55 14.39
CA GLY A 208 27.58 -27.51 13.31
C GLY A 208 26.65 -26.91 12.26
N LEU A 209 25.52 -26.34 12.70
CA LEU A 209 24.57 -25.67 11.82
C LEU A 209 25.22 -24.54 11.02
N TYR A 210 26.07 -23.73 11.66
CA TYR A 210 26.75 -22.64 10.98
C TYR A 210 27.71 -23.14 9.89
N LYS A 211 28.47 -24.21 10.16
CA LYS A 211 29.35 -24.85 9.18
C LYS A 211 28.55 -25.40 7.98
N GLU A 212 27.46 -26.11 8.23
CA GLU A 212 26.58 -26.65 7.18
C GLU A 212 25.99 -25.53 6.31
N TRP A 213 25.45 -24.49 6.94
CA TRP A 213 24.86 -23.36 6.23
C TRP A 213 25.89 -22.61 5.36
N LYS A 214 27.15 -22.52 5.81
CA LYS A 214 28.24 -21.91 5.03
C LYS A 214 28.67 -22.76 3.83
N ARG A 215 28.56 -24.09 3.91
CA ARG A 215 28.91 -25.02 2.81
C ARG A 215 27.86 -25.09 1.71
N GLY A 216 26.60 -24.81 2.02
CA GLY A 216 25.49 -24.77 1.05
C GLY A 216 25.24 -23.39 0.45
N ARG A 217 26.22 -22.48 0.53
CA ARG A 217 26.19 -21.14 -0.06
C ARG A 217 27.09 -21.06 -1.27
#